data_AF-A0A4Z1KQP4-F1
#
_entry.id   AF-A0A4Z1KQP4-F1
#
_cell.length_a   1.000
_cell.length_b   1.000
_cell.length_c   1.000
_cell.angle_alpha   90.00
_cell.angle_beta   90.00
_cell.angle_gamma   90.00
#
_symmetry.space_group_name_H-M   'P 1'
#
loop_
_entity.id
_entity.type
_entity.pdbx_description
1 polymer ?
#
loop_
_entity_poly.entity_id
_entity_poly.type
_entity_poly.pdbx_seq_one_letter_code
_entity_poly.pdbx_strand_id
1 'polypeptide(L)'
;MNKILSKSDTLERFHDEHVSEYNEDMGRPTPTELEEMSMLRESRMFDKYLEEVTRNRRLFITSDGYIGWGHQQVEKCDKLYILHGSPVPFVLRPCGDFWIVVGQCYAHGLMNGEIGKALEREEVTSQMFEVR
;
A
#
# COMPACT_ATOMS: atom_id res chain seq x y z
N MET A 1 -23.36 8.50 -8.14
CA MET A 1 -22.94 8.79 -9.53
C MET A 1 -21.85 7.79 -9.87
N ASN A 2 -22.21 6.68 -10.53
CA ASN A 2 -21.26 5.61 -10.85
C ASN A 2 -20.74 5.86 -12.27
N LYS A 3 -19.44 6.19 -12.40
CA LYS A 3 -18.75 6.17 -13.69
C LYS A 3 -18.38 4.73 -14.02
N ILE A 4 -18.82 4.26 -15.17
CA ILE A 4 -18.39 3.00 -15.77
C ILE A 4 -16.96 3.23 -16.30
N LEU A 5 -15.98 2.53 -15.72
CA LEU A 5 -14.61 2.43 -16.24
C LEU A 5 -14.63 1.63 -17.55
N SER A 6 -13.82 2.01 -18.52
CA SER A 6 -13.89 1.49 -19.89
C SER A 6 -13.35 0.05 -20.01
N LYS A 7 -13.59 -0.64 -21.14
CA LYS A 7 -13.03 -1.99 -21.39
C LYS A 7 -11.50 -2.09 -21.32
N SER A 8 -10.78 -0.97 -21.40
CA SER A 8 -9.32 -0.94 -21.21
C SER A 8 -8.88 -0.83 -19.75
N ASP A 9 -9.80 -0.60 -18.81
CA ASP A 9 -9.57 -0.51 -17.36
C ASP A 9 -9.91 -1.82 -16.64
N THR A 10 -9.87 -2.96 -17.36
CA THR A 10 -10.30 -4.24 -16.82
C THR A 10 -9.15 -4.90 -16.04
N LEU A 11 -9.34 -5.12 -14.72
CA LEU A 11 -8.52 -6.03 -13.92
C LEU A 11 -8.90 -7.48 -14.31
N GLU A 12 -8.49 -7.95 -15.49
CA GLU A 12 -8.94 -9.22 -16.10
C GLU A 12 -8.53 -10.50 -15.33
N ARG A 13 -8.00 -10.40 -14.11
CA ARG A 13 -7.63 -11.59 -13.32
C ARG A 13 -7.78 -11.36 -11.83
N PHE A 14 -9.02 -11.23 -11.34
CA PHE A 14 -9.29 -11.17 -9.89
C PHE A 14 -10.62 -11.76 -9.41
N HIS A 15 -11.40 -12.45 -10.27
CA HIS A 15 -12.63 -13.11 -9.81
C HIS A 15 -12.56 -14.62 -10.09
N ASP A 16 -12.53 -15.43 -9.03
CA ASP A 16 -12.81 -16.86 -9.11
C ASP A 16 -14.19 -17.10 -8.47
N GLU A 17 -15.16 -17.49 -9.30
CA GLU A 17 -16.55 -17.71 -8.92
C GLU A 17 -16.81 -19.14 -8.40
N HIS A 18 -15.76 -19.93 -8.13
CA HIS A 18 -15.86 -21.35 -7.77
C HIS A 18 -15.20 -21.74 -6.44
N VAL A 19 -15.13 -20.83 -5.46
CA VAL A 19 -14.70 -21.22 -4.12
C VAL A 19 -15.79 -22.07 -3.45
N SER A 20 -15.64 -23.39 -3.48
CA SER A 20 -16.52 -24.33 -2.80
C SER A 20 -16.33 -24.28 -1.28
N GLU A 21 -17.43 -24.39 -0.54
CA GLU A 21 -17.41 -24.55 0.92
C GLU A 21 -16.79 -25.92 1.28
N TYR A 22 -15.82 -25.90 2.20
CA TYR A 22 -15.04 -27.07 2.58
C TYR A 22 -15.88 -28.08 3.38
N ASN A 23 -15.98 -29.31 2.90
CA ASN A 23 -16.56 -30.46 3.63
C ASN A 23 -15.44 -31.43 4.04
N GLU A 24 -15.38 -31.78 5.32
CA GLU A 24 -14.28 -32.54 5.95
C GLU A 24 -14.20 -34.04 5.53
N ASP A 25 -15.10 -34.53 4.66
CA ASP A 25 -15.27 -35.96 4.36
C ASP A 25 -14.85 -36.38 2.92
N MET A 26 -14.12 -35.55 2.19
CA MET A 26 -13.71 -35.85 0.81
C MET A 26 -12.37 -36.59 0.73
N GLY A 27 -12.36 -37.78 0.13
CA GLY A 27 -11.19 -38.63 -0.10
C GLY A 27 -10.06 -37.96 -0.92
N ARG A 28 -8.90 -38.62 -1.01
CA ARG A 28 -7.67 -38.04 -1.62
C ARG A 28 -7.97 -37.44 -3.00
N PRO A 29 -7.58 -36.17 -3.26
CA PRO A 29 -7.93 -35.49 -4.51
C PRO A 29 -7.18 -36.09 -5.70
N THR A 30 -7.86 -36.10 -6.85
CA THR A 30 -7.30 -36.40 -8.17
C THR A 30 -6.25 -35.36 -8.58
N PRO A 31 -5.37 -35.63 -9.57
CA PRO A 31 -4.33 -34.69 -9.99
C PRO A 31 -4.84 -33.30 -10.40
N THR A 32 -6.00 -33.23 -11.06
CA THR A 32 -6.64 -31.95 -11.43
C THR A 32 -7.17 -31.22 -10.20
N GLU A 33 -7.78 -31.93 -9.25
CA GLU A 33 -8.19 -31.36 -7.96
C GLU A 33 -6.97 -30.93 -7.12
N LEU A 34 -5.82 -31.59 -7.24
CA LEU A 34 -4.56 -31.18 -6.61
C LEU A 34 -4.00 -29.89 -7.21
N GLU A 35 -4.10 -29.69 -8.52
CA GLU A 35 -3.74 -28.43 -9.20
C GLU A 35 -4.70 -27.30 -8.83
N GLU A 36 -6.00 -27.54 -8.79
CA GLU A 36 -7.01 -26.58 -8.31
C GLU A 36 -6.84 -26.26 -6.82
N MET A 37 -6.55 -27.25 -5.98
CA MET A 37 -6.22 -27.05 -4.56
C MET A 37 -4.86 -26.36 -4.37
N SER A 38 -3.92 -26.53 -5.30
CA SER A 38 -2.66 -25.75 -5.33
C SER A 38 -2.97 -24.29 -5.62
N MET A 39 -3.84 -24.00 -6.60
CA MET A 39 -4.29 -22.64 -6.90
C MET A 39 -5.15 -22.03 -5.78
N LEU A 40 -5.99 -22.81 -5.09
CA LEU A 40 -6.75 -22.36 -3.91
C LEU A 40 -5.85 -22.17 -2.69
N ARG A 41 -4.79 -22.98 -2.53
CA ARG A 41 -3.73 -22.72 -1.54
C ARG A 41 -2.99 -21.44 -1.88
N GLU A 42 -2.67 -21.22 -3.15
CA GLU A 42 -2.07 -19.97 -3.63
C GLU A 42 -3.01 -18.78 -3.41
N SER A 43 -4.32 -18.94 -3.60
CA SER A 43 -5.34 -17.91 -3.35
C SER A 43 -5.51 -17.62 -1.86
N ARG A 44 -5.60 -18.62 -0.98
CA ARG A 44 -5.63 -18.37 0.48
C ARG A 44 -4.33 -17.79 1.01
N MET A 45 -3.20 -18.21 0.44
CA MET A 45 -1.90 -17.62 0.75
C MET A 45 -1.85 -16.18 0.25
N PHE A 46 -2.36 -15.90 -0.95
CA PHE A 46 -2.47 -14.54 -1.49
C PHE A 46 -3.36 -13.66 -0.61
N ASP A 47 -4.55 -14.11 -0.23
CA ASP A 47 -5.47 -13.36 0.64
C ASP A 47 -4.82 -13.10 2.00
N LYS A 48 -4.17 -14.11 2.57
CA LYS A 48 -3.45 -13.98 3.83
C LYS A 48 -2.28 -13.00 3.71
N TYR A 49 -1.49 -13.07 2.63
CA TYR A 49 -0.41 -12.13 2.37
C TYR A 49 -0.95 -10.73 2.13
N LEU A 50 -2.04 -10.59 1.38
CA LEU A 50 -2.68 -9.31 1.13
C LEU A 50 -3.18 -8.69 2.42
N GLU A 51 -3.86 -9.49 3.26
CA GLU A 51 -4.27 -9.06 4.60
C GLU A 51 -3.05 -8.65 5.42
N GLU A 52 -1.99 -9.45 5.48
CA GLU A 52 -0.78 -9.14 6.24
C GLU A 52 -0.09 -7.85 5.76
N VAL A 53 0.06 -7.65 4.45
CA VAL A 53 0.75 -6.46 3.91
C VAL A 53 -0.12 -5.20 4.00
N THR A 54 -1.45 -5.34 3.95
CA THR A 54 -2.41 -4.22 4.06
C THR A 54 -2.87 -3.93 5.48
N ARG A 55 -2.68 -4.87 6.42
CA ARG A 55 -3.07 -4.71 7.82
C ARG A 55 -2.43 -3.47 8.42
N ASN A 56 -3.25 -2.69 9.14
CA ASN A 56 -2.86 -1.43 9.75
C ASN A 56 -2.28 -0.40 8.75
N ARG A 57 -2.69 -0.47 7.48
CA ARG A 57 -2.35 0.51 6.47
C ARG A 57 -3.59 1.07 5.78
N ARG A 58 -3.45 2.27 5.23
CA ARG A 58 -4.49 2.93 4.43
C ARG A 58 -3.89 3.62 3.23
N LEU A 59 -4.69 3.74 2.17
CA LEU A 59 -4.40 4.63 1.06
C LEU A 59 -4.65 6.09 1.48
N PHE A 60 -3.82 6.99 0.96
CA PHE A 60 -4.00 8.43 1.07
C PHE A 60 -3.66 9.11 -0.25
N ILE A 61 -4.17 10.32 -0.42
CA ILE A 61 -3.82 11.20 -1.54
C ILE A 61 -3.39 12.53 -0.93
N THR A 62 -2.22 13.03 -1.30
CA THR A 62 -1.74 14.34 -0.82
C THR A 62 -2.46 15.48 -1.56
N SER A 63 -2.34 16.72 -1.07
CA SER A 63 -2.86 17.91 -1.76
C SER A 63 -2.31 18.06 -3.18
N ASP A 64 -1.08 17.58 -3.39
CA ASP A 64 -0.35 17.70 -4.65
C ASP A 64 -0.63 16.51 -5.58
N GLY A 65 -1.55 15.62 -5.19
CA GLY A 65 -2.03 14.51 -6.01
C GLY A 65 -1.20 13.23 -5.92
N TYR A 66 -0.23 13.14 -5.01
CA TYR A 66 0.54 11.90 -4.81
C TYR A 66 -0.35 10.84 -4.16
N ILE A 67 -0.41 9.66 -4.78
CA ILE A 67 -1.07 8.48 -4.22
C ILE A 67 -0.07 7.78 -3.30
N GLY A 68 -0.48 7.55 -2.05
CA GLY A 68 0.35 6.90 -1.06
C GLY A 68 -0.34 5.78 -0.30
N TRP A 69 0.47 4.99 0.38
CA TRP A 69 0.06 3.85 1.20
C TRP A 69 0.88 3.86 2.49
N GLY A 70 0.23 4.17 3.60
CA GLY A 70 0.89 4.45 4.88
C GLY A 70 0.18 3.83 6.06
N HIS A 71 0.64 4.14 7.27
CA HIS A 71 0.06 3.64 8.52
C HIS A 71 -1.44 4.01 8.65
N GLN A 72 -2.23 3.16 9.31
CA GLN A 72 -3.68 3.39 9.48
C GLN A 72 -4.01 4.69 10.21
N GLN A 73 -3.09 5.19 11.04
CA GLN A 73 -3.24 6.45 11.77
C GLN A 73 -2.96 7.69 10.93
N VAL A 74 -2.63 7.56 9.64
CA VAL A 74 -2.49 8.73 8.75
C VAL A 74 -3.83 9.48 8.69
N GLU A 75 -3.76 10.80 8.90
CA GLU A 75 -4.90 11.71 9.00
C GLU A 75 -4.68 12.97 8.15
N LYS A 76 -5.72 13.81 8.05
CA LYS A 76 -5.60 15.13 7.43
C LYS A 76 -4.57 15.96 8.19
N CYS A 77 -3.89 16.86 7.48
CA CYS A 77 -2.81 17.71 8.00
C CYS A 77 -1.49 17.02 8.34
N ASP A 78 -1.43 15.68 8.26
CA ASP A 78 -0.16 14.98 8.21
C ASP A 78 0.62 15.36 6.95
N LYS A 79 1.94 15.30 7.03
CA LYS A 79 2.84 15.71 5.95
C LYS A 79 3.80 14.59 5.56
N LEU A 80 4.14 14.56 4.28
CA LEU A 80 5.08 13.61 3.74
C LEU A 80 6.50 14.18 3.76
N TYR A 81 7.44 13.42 4.30
CA TYR A 81 8.85 13.80 4.39
C TYR A 81 9.74 12.65 3.96
N ILE A 82 10.86 12.96 3.31
CA ILE A 82 11.98 12.03 3.20
C ILE A 82 13.00 12.42 4.25
N LEU A 83 13.23 11.52 5.20
CA LEU A 83 14.27 11.69 6.21
C LEU A 83 15.63 11.42 5.58
N HIS A 84 16.62 12.28 5.85
CA HIS A 84 17.97 12.05 5.38
C HIS A 84 18.49 10.67 5.82
N GLY A 85 19.04 9.92 4.86
CA GLY A 85 19.53 8.56 5.09
C GLY A 85 18.45 7.47 5.03
N SER A 86 17.18 7.82 4.93
CA SER A 86 16.11 6.84 4.67
C SER A 86 15.93 6.58 3.17
N PRO A 87 15.79 5.31 2.75
CA PRO A 87 15.42 4.97 1.37
C PRO A 87 13.91 5.11 1.10
N VAL A 88 13.09 5.43 2.12
CA VAL A 88 11.63 5.51 2.03
C VAL A 88 11.07 6.78 2.67
N PRO A 89 9.92 7.30 2.19
CA PRO A 89 9.24 8.43 2.79
C PRO A 89 8.53 8.06 4.09
N PHE A 90 8.31 9.07 4.91
CA PHE A 90 7.61 9.02 6.17
C PHE A 90 6.43 9.98 6.16
N VAL A 91 5.39 9.60 6.89
CA VAL A 91 4.33 10.53 7.29
C VAL A 91 4.65 11.05 8.68
N LEU A 92 4.74 12.37 8.80
CA LEU A 92 4.97 13.09 10.06
C LEU A 92 3.76 13.96 10.38
N ARG A 93 3.41 13.99 11.67
CA ARG A 93 2.33 14.82 12.21
C ARG A 93 2.93 16.01 12.97
N PRO A 94 2.59 17.26 12.60
CA PRO A 94 3.02 18.42 13.37
C PRO A 94 2.28 18.46 14.72
N CYS A 95 3.02 18.64 15.82
CA CYS A 95 2.49 18.75 17.18
C CYS A 95 3.18 19.90 17.93
N GLY A 96 2.71 21.13 17.68
CA GLY A 96 3.34 22.33 18.23
C GLY A 96 4.75 22.49 17.70
N ASP A 97 5.73 22.38 18.60
CA ASP A 97 7.15 22.61 18.29
C ASP A 97 7.90 21.33 17.88
N PHE A 98 7.25 20.17 17.92
CA PHE A 98 7.84 18.89 17.55
C PHE A 98 6.95 18.15 16.54
N TRP A 99 7.51 17.08 15.98
CA TRP A 99 6.84 16.22 15.03
C TRP A 99 6.73 14.80 15.58
N ILE A 100 5.60 14.15 15.32
CA ILE A 100 5.40 12.75 15.63
C ILE A 100 5.59 11.94 14.35
N VAL A 101 6.37 10.87 14.41
CA VAL A 101 6.46 9.91 13.31
C VAL A 101 5.21 9.05 13.31
N VAL A 102 4.33 9.26 12.33
CA VAL A 102 3.14 8.42 12.14
C VAL A 102 3.55 7.07 11.54
N GLY A 103 4.54 7.06 10.64
CA GLY A 103 5.17 5.85 10.14
C GLY A 103 5.78 5.99 8.75
N GLN A 104 6.44 4.93 8.30
CA GLN A 104 6.91 4.80 6.92
C GLN A 104 5.71 4.66 5.96
N CYS A 105 5.88 5.15 4.74
CA CYS A 105 4.88 5.01 3.70
C CYS A 105 5.50 4.73 2.33
N TYR A 106 4.68 4.22 1.43
CA TYR A 106 4.90 4.31 0.01
C TYR A 106 4.24 5.58 -0.52
N ALA A 107 4.90 6.30 -1.42
CA ALA A 107 4.31 7.41 -2.15
C ALA A 107 4.74 7.34 -3.61
N HIS A 108 3.77 7.15 -4.49
CA HIS A 108 4.01 6.97 -5.91
C HIS A 108 4.68 8.21 -6.51
N GLY A 109 5.77 8.01 -7.24
CA GLY A 109 6.55 9.08 -7.86
C GLY A 109 7.54 9.81 -6.93
N LEU A 110 7.70 9.36 -5.68
CA LEU A 110 8.62 9.99 -4.71
C LEU A 110 9.73 9.05 -4.20
N MET A 111 9.74 7.78 -4.59
CA MET A 111 10.60 6.73 -4.01
C MET A 111 11.75 6.25 -4.91
N ASN A 112 11.86 6.74 -6.14
CA ASN A 112 12.87 6.34 -7.11
C ASN A 112 13.89 7.47 -7.36
N GLY A 113 14.20 8.24 -6.31
CA GLY A 113 15.20 9.31 -6.32
C GLY A 113 14.70 10.64 -6.90
N GLU A 114 13.41 10.78 -7.18
CA GLU A 114 12.81 12.03 -7.70
C GLU A 114 13.01 13.20 -6.74
N ILE A 115 12.83 12.96 -5.44
CA ILE A 115 13.01 14.00 -4.41
C ILE A 115 14.46 14.48 -4.33
N GLY A 116 15.45 13.60 -4.52
CA GLY A 116 16.86 14.01 -4.58
C GLY A 116 17.12 15.00 -5.71
N LYS A 117 16.58 14.70 -6.90
CA LYS A 117 16.67 15.59 -8.07
C LYS A 117 15.88 16.89 -7.86
N ALA A 118 14.72 16.83 -7.22
CA ALA A 118 13.92 18.00 -6.89
C ALA A 118 14.66 18.92 -5.90
N LEU A 119 15.42 18.35 -4.95
CA LEU A 119 16.23 19.11 -4.00
C LEU A 119 17.39 19.82 -4.70
N GLU A 120 18.09 19.14 -5.62
CA GLU A 120 19.14 19.74 -6.46
C GLU A 120 18.61 20.89 -7.34
N ARG A 121 17.34 20.83 -7.74
CA ARG A 121 16.65 21.86 -8.52
C ARG A 121 15.99 22.94 -7.68
N GLU A 122 16.12 22.89 -6.35
CA GLU A 122 15.48 23.82 -5.42
C GLU A 122 13.94 23.83 -5.49
N GLU A 123 13.34 22.74 -5.99
CA GLU A 123 11.87 22.56 -6.08
C GLU A 123 11.27 22.12 -4.74
N VAL A 124 12.11 21.56 -3.86
CA VAL A 124 11.75 21.15 -2.49
C VAL A 124 12.76 21.69 -1.49
N THR A 125 12.34 21.87 -0.24
CA THR A 125 13.18 22.40 0.83
C THR A 125 13.55 21.33 1.84
N SER A 126 14.72 21.48 2.45
CA SER A 126 15.12 20.70 3.63
C SER A 126 14.98 21.55 4.89
N GLN A 127 14.65 20.91 6.00
CA GLN A 127 14.53 21.57 7.31
C GLN A 127 14.86 20.56 8.41
N MET A 128 15.35 21.05 9.53
CA MET A 128 15.59 20.25 10.73
C MET A 128 14.41 20.40 11.68
N PHE A 129 13.97 19.30 12.28
CA PHE A 129 12.88 19.29 13.24
C PHE A 129 13.14 18.27 14.35
N GLU A 130 12.58 18.54 15.52
CA GLU A 130 12.59 17.61 16.64
C GLU A 130 11.49 16.56 16.43
N VAL A 131 11.83 15.29 16.63
CA VAL A 131 10.90 14.15 16.57
C VAL A 131 10.72 13.59 17.97
N ARG A 132 9.46 13.29 18.35
CA ARG A 132 9.11 12.63 19.61
C ARG A 132 8.25 11.39 19.39
#